data_AF-A0A962VII6-F1
#
_entry.id   AF-A0A962VII6-F1
#
_cell.length_a   1.000
_cell.length_b   1.000
_cell.length_c   1.000
_cell.angle_alpha   90.00
_cell.angle_beta   90.00
_cell.angle_gamma   90.00
#
_symmetry.space_group_name_H-M   'P 1'
#
loop_
_entity.id
_entity.type
_entity.pdbx_description
1 polymer ?
#
loop_
_entity_poly.entity_id
_entity_poly.type
_entity_poly.pdbx_seq_one_letter_code
_entity_poly.pdbx_strand_id
1 'polypeptide(L)'
;MDGLAFDIAHLLAGSMVLVSFMLLYQDRLSALINVYAMHALILALAVAWQAHIQGAHHLYITALIALVFKTLIIPTALHRIVRRLGIHREIEPVVGIGVTMLFGVALTALAIAVILPVTA
;
A
#
# COMPACT_ATOMS: atom_id res chain seq x y z
N MET A 1 -17.21 -15.53 -16.57
CA MET A 1 -15.80 -15.51 -16.11
C MET A 1 -15.54 -14.30 -15.21
N ASP A 2 -16.60 -13.61 -14.78
CA ASP A 2 -16.53 -12.33 -14.08
C ASP A 2 -16.35 -12.48 -12.56
N GLY A 3 -16.78 -13.61 -11.99
CA GLY A 3 -16.62 -13.91 -10.56
C GLY A 3 -15.15 -13.94 -10.14
N LEU A 4 -14.33 -14.75 -10.82
CA LEU A 4 -12.89 -14.83 -10.51
C LEU A 4 -12.18 -13.48 -10.64
N ALA A 5 -12.59 -12.65 -11.60
CA ALA A 5 -11.97 -11.35 -11.81
C ALA A 5 -12.32 -10.33 -10.73
N PHE A 6 -13.56 -10.36 -10.28
CA PHE A 6 -14.04 -9.61 -9.13
C PHE A 6 -13.39 -10.06 -7.82
N ASP A 7 -13.24 -11.37 -7.62
CA ASP A 7 -12.59 -11.96 -6.44
C ASP A 7 -11.12 -11.55 -6.33
N ILE A 8 -10.38 -11.59 -7.44
CA ILE A 8 -8.98 -11.15 -7.49
C ILE A 8 -8.89 -9.65 -7.17
N ALA A 9 -9.78 -8.82 -7.71
CA ALA A 9 -9.80 -7.39 -7.41
C ALA A 9 -10.08 -7.12 -5.92
N HIS A 10 -11.02 -7.84 -5.31
CA HIS A 10 -11.34 -7.74 -3.88
C HIS A 10 -10.19 -8.23 -3.00
N LEU A 11 -9.54 -9.32 -3.37
CA LEU A 11 -8.36 -9.84 -2.68
C LEU A 11 -7.23 -8.80 -2.68
N LEU A 12 -6.95 -8.19 -3.84
CA LEU A 12 -5.92 -7.15 -3.97
C LEU A 12 -6.29 -5.92 -3.14
N ALA A 13 -7.54 -5.44 -3.19
CA ALA A 13 -8.00 -4.32 -2.39
C ALA A 13 -7.90 -4.61 -0.88
N GLY A 14 -8.36 -5.77 -0.42
CA GLY A 14 -8.28 -6.17 0.98
C GLY A 14 -6.83 -6.33 1.47
N SER A 15 -5.96 -6.93 0.65
CA SER A 15 -4.53 -7.04 0.95
C SER A 15 -3.87 -5.68 1.05
N MET A 16 -4.27 -4.71 0.21
CA MET A 16 -3.73 -3.36 0.22
C MET A 16 -4.08 -2.62 1.52
N VAL A 17 -5.32 -2.78 2.01
CA VAL A 17 -5.72 -2.25 3.33
C VAL A 17 -4.92 -2.92 4.45
N LEU A 18 -4.80 -4.25 4.43
CA LEU A 18 -4.02 -4.99 5.43
C LEU A 18 -2.57 -4.50 5.51
N VAL A 19 -1.90 -4.37 4.37
CA VAL A 19 -0.51 -3.90 4.32
C VAL A 19 -0.40 -2.42 4.70
N SER A 20 -1.42 -1.60 4.42
CA SER A 20 -1.49 -0.22 4.91
C SER A 20 -1.51 -0.15 6.44
N PHE A 21 -2.25 -1.03 7.11
CA PHE A 21 -2.20 -1.14 8.57
C PHE A 21 -0.88 -1.73 9.08
N MET A 22 -0.29 -2.69 8.36
CA MET A 22 1.05 -3.19 8.69
C MET A 22 2.09 -2.07 8.68
N LEU A 23 1.97 -1.07 7.81
CA LEU A 23 2.86 0.11 7.80
C LEU A 23 2.76 0.92 9.08
N LEU A 24 1.54 1.12 9.61
CA LEU A 24 1.31 1.87 10.85
C LEU A 24 1.89 1.14 12.08
N TYR A 25 2.07 -0.18 11.99
CA TYR A 25 2.60 -1.00 13.07
C TYR A 25 4.14 -1.09 13.11
N GLN A 26 4.85 -0.71 12.05
CA GLN A 26 6.30 -0.94 12.02
C GLN A 26 7.05 0.04 12.93
N ASP A 27 7.81 -0.52 13.88
CA ASP A 27 8.69 0.24 14.78
C ASP A 27 10.13 0.37 14.27
N ARG A 28 10.46 -0.28 13.14
CA ARG A 28 11.81 -0.26 12.55
C ARG A 28 11.75 0.31 11.14
N LEU A 29 12.61 1.27 10.83
CA LEU A 29 12.69 1.86 9.48
C LEU A 29 12.91 0.81 8.39
N SER A 30 13.78 -0.17 8.61
CA SER A 30 14.04 -1.24 7.62
C SER A 30 12.78 -2.09 7.37
N ALA A 31 12.02 -2.39 8.43
CA ALA A 31 10.78 -3.15 8.31
C ALA A 31 9.69 -2.31 7.61
N LEU A 32 9.60 -1.02 7.95
CA LEU A 32 8.72 -0.06 7.27
C LEU A 32 9.00 0.01 5.77
N ILE A 33 10.27 0.10 5.36
CA ILE A 33 10.64 0.16 3.94
C ILE A 33 10.27 -1.15 3.22
N ASN A 34 10.46 -2.31 3.87
CA ASN A 34 10.09 -3.59 3.28
C ASN A 34 8.56 -3.75 3.11
N VAL A 35 7.79 -3.38 4.14
CA VAL A 35 6.32 -3.37 4.07
C VAL A 35 5.84 -2.37 3.03
N TYR A 36 6.51 -1.23 2.89
CA TYR A 36 6.21 -0.24 1.84
C TYR A 36 6.46 -0.80 0.44
N ALA A 37 7.56 -1.53 0.24
CA ALA A 37 7.85 -2.20 -1.03
C ALA A 37 6.77 -3.25 -1.36
N MET A 38 6.34 -4.04 -0.36
CA MET A 38 5.25 -5.00 -0.50
C MET A 38 3.92 -4.31 -0.84
N HIS A 39 3.61 -3.19 -0.18
CA HIS A 39 2.42 -2.39 -0.47
C HIS A 39 2.44 -1.86 -1.91
N ALA A 40 3.57 -1.30 -2.36
CA ALA A 40 3.73 -0.79 -3.70
C ALA A 40 3.59 -1.89 -4.77
N LEU A 41 4.09 -3.09 -4.50
CA LEU A 41 3.93 -4.25 -5.38
C LEU A 41 2.46 -4.65 -5.52
N ILE A 42 1.73 -4.76 -4.41
CA ILE A 42 0.29 -5.06 -4.42
C ILE A 42 -0.48 -4.01 -5.20
N LEU A 43 -0.17 -2.72 -5.01
CA LEU A 43 -0.76 -1.62 -5.78
C LEU A 43 -0.51 -1.78 -7.28
N ALA A 44 0.73 -2.07 -7.68
CA ALA A 44 1.07 -2.25 -9.10
C ALA A 44 0.28 -3.42 -9.71
N LEU A 45 0.14 -4.53 -8.98
CA LEU A 45 -0.70 -5.67 -9.39
C LEU A 45 -2.17 -5.28 -9.50
N ALA A 46 -2.72 -4.53 -8.52
CA ALA A 46 -4.10 -4.06 -8.54
C ALA A 46 -4.37 -3.17 -9.76
N VAL A 47 -3.48 -2.23 -10.06
CA VAL A 47 -3.61 -1.33 -11.23
C VAL A 47 -3.47 -2.12 -12.54
N ALA A 48 -2.53 -3.06 -12.63
CA ALA A 48 -2.39 -3.93 -13.80
C ALA A 48 -3.61 -4.82 -14.02
N TRP A 49 -4.20 -5.34 -12.94
CA TRP A 49 -5.44 -6.12 -12.99
C TRP A 49 -6.61 -5.27 -13.49
N GLN A 50 -6.76 -4.04 -12.98
CA GLN A 50 -7.76 -3.09 -13.47
C GLN A 50 -7.56 -2.73 -14.95
N ALA A 51 -6.31 -2.52 -15.39
CA ALA A 51 -5.99 -2.27 -16.79
C ALA A 51 -6.45 -3.40 -17.71
N HIS A 52 -6.25 -4.65 -17.25
CA HIS A 52 -6.65 -5.85 -17.99
C HIS A 52 -8.17 -5.97 -18.11
N ILE A 53 -8.91 -5.75 -17.01
CA ILE A 53 -10.38 -5.85 -17.01
C ILE A 53 -11.04 -4.72 -17.79
N GLN A 54 -10.56 -3.48 -17.64
CA GLN A 54 -11.19 -2.31 -18.26
C GLN A 54 -10.74 -2.08 -19.71
N GLY A 55 -9.81 -2.87 -20.24
CA GLY A 55 -9.22 -2.67 -21.58
C GLY A 55 -8.47 -1.34 -21.75
N ALA A 56 -8.24 -0.64 -20.64
CA ALA A 56 -7.71 0.71 -20.58
C ALA A 56 -6.18 0.67 -20.62
N HIS A 57 -5.63 0.75 -21.84
CA HIS A 57 -4.19 0.58 -22.09
C HIS A 57 -3.31 1.61 -21.34
N HIS A 58 -3.86 2.79 -21.02
CA HIS A 58 -3.15 3.83 -20.28
C HIS A 58 -2.83 3.42 -18.83
N LEU A 59 -3.61 2.51 -18.21
CA LEU A 59 -3.33 2.05 -16.85
C LEU A 59 -2.08 1.15 -16.79
N TYR A 60 -1.69 0.48 -17.88
CA TYR A 60 -0.45 -0.30 -17.90
C TYR A 60 0.78 0.58 -17.73
N ILE A 61 0.76 1.78 -18.32
CA ILE A 61 1.84 2.77 -18.17
C ILE A 61 1.92 3.20 -16.69
N THR A 62 0.78 3.50 -16.08
CA THR A 62 0.71 3.87 -14.65
C THR A 62 1.18 2.74 -13.74
N ALA A 63 0.78 1.50 -14.01
CA ALA A 63 1.22 0.31 -13.27
C ALA A 63 2.73 0.11 -13.38
N LEU A 64 3.28 0.25 -14.59
CA LEU A 64 4.72 0.13 -14.83
C LEU A 64 5.51 1.21 -14.10
N ILE A 65 5.07 2.47 -14.17
CA ILE A 65 5.69 3.58 -13.44
C ILE A 65 5.63 3.31 -11.92
N ALA A 66 4.47 2.90 -11.39
CA ALA A 66 4.33 2.57 -9.98
C ALA A 66 5.27 1.45 -9.56
N LEU A 67 5.38 0.37 -10.35
CA LEU A 67 6.27 -0.74 -10.07
C LEU A 67 7.74 -0.32 -10.06
N VAL A 68 8.18 0.39 -11.11
CA VAL A 68 9.58 0.82 -11.25
C VAL A 68 9.95 1.80 -10.15
N PHE A 69 9.13 2.83 -9.92
CA PHE A 69 9.47 3.86 -8.95
C PHE A 69 9.19 3.44 -7.50
N LYS A 70 7.98 2.97 -7.19
CA LYS A 70 7.57 2.72 -5.80
C LYS A 70 8.03 1.36 -5.27
N THR A 71 8.12 0.34 -6.11
CA THR A 71 8.52 -1.01 -5.65
C THR A 71 10.03 -1.22 -5.70
N LEU A 72 10.73 -0.64 -6.68
CA LEU A 72 12.17 -0.86 -6.88
C LEU A 72 13.01 0.35 -6.48
N ILE A 73 12.82 1.50 -7.13
CA ILE A 73 13.72 2.65 -6.96
C ILE A 73 13.64 3.24 -5.56
N ILE A 74 12.45 3.59 -5.06
CA ILE A 74 12.27 4.23 -3.77
C ILE A 74 12.77 3.31 -2.62
N PRO A 75 12.37 2.03 -2.52
CA PRO A 75 12.79 1.19 -1.42
C PRO A 75 14.29 0.89 -1.41
N THR A 76 14.90 0.72 -2.59
CA THR A 76 16.36 0.50 -2.68
C THR A 76 17.15 1.76 -2.35
N ALA A 77 16.68 2.93 -2.80
CA ALA A 77 17.27 4.22 -2.43
C ALA A 77 17.17 4.45 -0.92
N LEU A 78 16.00 4.20 -0.31
CA LEU A 78 15.80 4.32 1.13
C LEU A 78 16.69 3.37 1.92
N HIS A 79 16.76 2.08 1.55
CA HIS A 79 17.67 1.13 2.19
C HIS A 79 19.13 1.58 2.09
N ARG A 80 19.55 2.14 0.95
CA ARG A 80 20.90 2.66 0.74
C ARG A 80 21.19 3.86 1.65
N ILE A 81 20.23 4.77 1.78
CA ILE A 81 20.34 5.95 2.66
C ILE A 81 20.43 5.50 4.12
N VAL A 82 19.54 4.62 4.58
CA VAL A 82 19.55 4.09 5.96
C VAL A 82 20.89 3.43 6.29
N ARG A 83 21.43 2.60 5.39
CA ARG A 83 22.75 1.97 5.56
C ARG A 83 23.88 2.99 5.59
N ARG A 84 23.84 4.02 4.74
CA ARG A 84 24.90 5.04 4.67
C ARG A 84 24.96 5.94 5.89
N LEU A 85 23.83 6.27 6.48
CA LEU A 85 23.78 7.13 7.66
C LEU A 85 24.02 6.36 8.98
N GLY A 86 24.21 5.02 8.93
CA GLY A 86 24.45 4.20 10.13
C GLY A 86 23.28 4.17 11.11
N ILE A 87 22.08 4.54 10.65
CA ILE A 87 20.92 4.79 11.49
C ILE A 87 20.24 3.45 11.80
N HIS A 88 20.45 2.91 12.99
CA HIS A 88 19.63 1.83 13.56
C HIS A 88 18.30 2.36 14.13
N ARG A 89 17.70 3.41 13.54
CA ARG A 89 16.57 4.15 14.11
C ARG A 89 15.38 3.21 14.23
N GLU A 90 14.99 3.02 15.48
CA GLU A 90 13.63 2.71 15.83
C GLU A 90 12.80 3.96 15.49
N ILE A 91 11.65 3.74 14.85
CA ILE A 91 10.70 4.80 14.55
C ILE A 91 10.08 5.14 15.90
N GLU A 92 10.29 6.35 16.40
CA GLU A 92 9.69 6.79 17.66
C GLU A 92 8.29 7.32 17.35
N PRO A 93 7.21 6.60 17.70
CA PRO A 93 5.85 7.02 17.35
C PRO A 93 5.45 8.23 18.21
N VAL A 94 5.10 9.34 17.58
CA VAL A 94 4.78 10.63 18.24
C VAL A 94 3.62 10.51 19.24
N VAL A 95 2.63 9.65 18.96
CA VAL A 95 1.40 9.47 19.77
C VAL A 95 1.26 8.02 20.28
N GLY A 96 2.17 7.13 19.89
CA GLY A 96 2.08 5.69 20.13
C GLY A 96 1.30 4.93 19.04
N ILE A 97 1.64 3.65 18.88
CA ILE A 97 1.12 2.77 17.82
C ILE A 97 -0.39 2.56 18.00
N GLY A 98 -0.85 2.29 19.23
CA GLY A 98 -2.26 1.97 19.52
C GLY A 98 -3.22 3.09 19.13
N VAL A 99 -2.89 4.34 19.49
CA VAL A 99 -3.71 5.51 19.13
C VAL A 99 -3.70 5.72 17.61
N THR A 100 -2.52 5.61 16.99
CA THR A 100 -2.38 5.73 15.52
C THR A 100 -3.19 4.68 14.76
N MET A 101 -3.19 3.43 15.23
CA MET A 101 -4.00 2.35 14.67
C MET A 101 -5.50 2.62 14.82
N LEU A 102 -5.95 3.11 16.00
CA LEU A 102 -7.35 3.45 16.22
C LEU A 102 -7.83 4.54 15.26
N PHE A 103 -7.00 5.58 15.04
CA PHE A 103 -7.26 6.60 14.02
C PHE A 103 -7.31 6.00 12.62
N GLY A 104 -6.39 5.09 12.27
CA GLY A 104 -6.40 4.40 10.98
C GLY A 104 -7.71 3.63 10.75
N VAL A 105 -8.20 2.91 11.75
CA VAL A 105 -9.49 2.19 11.70
C VAL A 105 -10.65 3.16 11.57
N ALA A 106 -10.69 4.21 12.40
CA ALA A 106 -11.75 5.22 12.36
C ALA A 106 -11.82 5.94 11.00
N LEU A 107 -10.67 6.31 10.43
CA LEU A 107 -10.59 6.92 9.10
C LEU A 107 -11.01 5.96 7.99
N THR A 108 -10.68 4.68 8.11
CA THR A 108 -11.11 3.65 7.15
C THR A 108 -12.63 3.46 7.21
N ALA A 109 -13.20 3.36 8.42
CA ALA A 109 -14.65 3.28 8.61
C ALA A 109 -15.37 4.52 8.07
N LEU A 110 -14.81 5.72 8.30
CA LEU A 110 -15.32 6.97 7.74
C LEU A 110 -15.30 6.96 6.21
N ALA A 111 -14.19 6.54 5.59
CA ALA A 111 -14.09 6.45 4.13
C ALA A 111 -15.16 5.52 3.54
N ILE A 112 -15.42 4.37 4.19
CA ILE A 112 -16.49 3.45 3.80
C ILE A 112 -17.87 4.10 3.97
N ALA A 113 -18.13 4.75 5.10
CA ALA A 113 -19.39 5.45 5.34
C ALA A 113 -19.67 6.54 4.29
N VAL A 114 -18.62 7.22 3.83
CA VAL A 114 -18.71 8.26 2.79
C VAL A 114 -18.89 7.68 1.39
N ILE A 115 -18.25 6.55 1.05
CA ILE A 115 -18.37 5.94 -0.29
C ILE A 115 -19.70 5.21 -0.48
N LEU A 116 -20.25 4.61 0.59
CA LEU A 116 -21.50 3.84 0.57
C LEU A 116 -22.65 4.53 -0.17
N PRO A 117 -23.01 5.80 0.09
CA PRO A 117 -24.08 6.49 -0.62
C PRO A 117 -23.77 6.78 -2.10
N VAL A 118 -22.51 6.77 -2.52
CA VAL A 118 -22.12 6.97 -3.93
C VAL A 118 -22.27 5.67 -4.73
N THR A 119 -22.21 4.52 -4.05
CA THR A 119 -22.29 3.18 -4.66
C THR A 119 -23.66 2.50 -4.56
N ALA A 120 -24.59 3.07 -3.79
CA ALA A 120 -25.97 2.59 -3.62
C ALA A 120 -26.89 3.16 -4.70
#